data_AF-S4PJ05-F1
#
_entry.id   AF-S4PJ05-F1
#
_cell.length_a   1.000
_cell.length_b   1.000
_cell.length_c   1.000
_cell.angle_alpha   90.00
_cell.angle_beta   90.00
_cell.angle_gamma   90.00
#
_symmetry.space_group_name_H-M   'P 1'
#
loop_
_entity.id
_entity.type
_entity.pdbx_description
1 polymer ?
#
loop_
_entity_poly.entity_id
_entity_poly.type
_entity_poly.pdbx_seq_one_letter_code
_entity_poly.pdbx_strand_id
1 'polypeptide(L)'
;MWRLLKNPVYVVTCLGACMELMIVSGFVVFLPKYLETQFSLGKSQASVFTGSIAIPGACIGIFMGGCLLKRLELRPKGAVQFVLISNTICLSCYALLFFLGCDNIKMAGTTIPYTNNSNLEPFKVNLTAACNFNCLCTETDMEPVCGNNGLTYFSPCHAGCAAFSSRSNFTNCACVHENSREAVGAMGVGLG
;
A
#
# COMPACT_ATOMS: atom_id res chain seq x y z
N MET A 1 -5.72 15.03 -41.86
CA MET A 1 -5.94 14.86 -40.40
C MET A 1 -7.41 14.68 -40.01
N TRP A 2 -8.32 15.56 -40.42
CA TRP A 2 -9.74 15.53 -40.00
C TRP A 2 -10.50 14.21 -40.26
N ARG A 3 -10.12 13.43 -41.30
CA ARG A 3 -10.73 12.12 -41.59
C ARG A 3 -10.47 11.07 -40.51
N LEU A 4 -9.38 11.19 -39.74
CA LEU A 4 -9.07 10.28 -38.62
C LEU A 4 -9.91 10.63 -37.38
N LEU A 5 -10.10 11.93 -37.11
CA LEU A 5 -10.92 12.43 -36.00
C LEU A 5 -12.41 12.16 -36.19
N LYS A 6 -12.88 11.98 -37.44
CA LYS A 6 -14.26 11.53 -37.72
C LYS A 6 -14.47 10.04 -37.52
N ASN A 7 -13.41 9.25 -37.29
CA ASN A 7 -13.54 7.82 -37.05
C ASN A 7 -13.80 7.58 -35.55
N PRO A 8 -15.02 7.16 -35.15
CA PRO A 8 -15.37 7.02 -33.74
C PRO A 8 -14.51 5.97 -33.02
N VAL A 9 -14.06 4.94 -33.74
CA VAL A 9 -13.19 3.90 -33.17
C VAL A 9 -11.84 4.48 -32.74
N TYR A 10 -11.24 5.31 -33.59
CA TYR A 10 -9.95 5.92 -33.30
C TYR A 10 -10.03 6.89 -32.12
N VAL A 11 -11.09 7.70 -32.06
CA VAL A 11 -11.30 8.67 -30.97
C VAL A 11 -11.49 7.96 -29.63
N VAL A 12 -12.31 6.91 -29.57
CA VAL A 12 -12.52 6.13 -28.32
C VAL A 12 -11.24 5.47 -27.85
N THR A 13 -10.45 4.87 -28.76
CA THR A 13 -9.17 4.26 -28.40
C THR A 13 -8.15 5.29 -27.90
N CYS A 14 -8.05 6.45 -28.55
CA CYS A 14 -7.16 7.53 -28.08
C CYS A 14 -7.57 8.04 -26.70
N LEU A 15 -8.86 8.29 -26.47
CA LEU A 15 -9.35 8.76 -25.18
C LEU A 15 -9.11 7.72 -24.07
N GLY A 16 -9.30 6.44 -24.36
CA GLY A 16 -8.97 5.34 -23.45
C GLY A 16 -7.47 5.30 -23.10
N ALA A 17 -6.60 5.40 -24.10
CA ALA A 17 -5.14 5.44 -23.88
C ALA A 17 -4.72 6.65 -23.03
N CYS A 18 -5.33 7.82 -23.22
CA CYS A 18 -5.05 8.99 -22.38
C CYS A 18 -5.42 8.76 -20.92
N MET A 19 -6.58 8.15 -20.65
CA MET A 19 -7.01 7.83 -19.28
C MET A 19 -6.08 6.80 -18.62
N GLU A 20 -5.67 5.77 -19.36
CA GLU A 20 -4.72 4.77 -18.87
C GLU A 20 -3.36 5.40 -18.51
N LEU A 21 -2.83 6.29 -19.36
CA LEU A 21 -1.57 7.00 -19.08
C LEU A 21 -1.67 7.89 -17.84
N MET A 22 -2.80 8.55 -17.62
CA MET A 22 -3.03 9.32 -16.39
C MET A 22 -2.97 8.42 -15.16
N ILE A 23 -3.64 7.26 -15.18
CA ILE A 23 -3.63 6.29 -14.09
C ILE A 23 -2.21 5.80 -13.81
N VAL A 24 -1.48 5.38 -14.86
CA VAL A 24 -0.09 4.89 -14.73
C VAL A 24 0.82 5.98 -14.16
N SER A 25 0.70 7.22 -14.61
CA SER A 25 1.49 8.33 -14.10
C SER A 25 1.28 8.57 -12.60
N GLY A 26 0.03 8.45 -12.13
CA GLY A 26 -0.30 8.52 -10.71
C GLY A 26 0.35 7.40 -9.92
N PHE A 27 0.20 6.15 -10.38
CA PHE A 27 0.82 5.00 -9.70
C PHE A 27 2.34 5.10 -9.63
N VAL A 28 3.01 5.50 -10.71
CA VAL A 28 4.48 5.60 -10.72
C VAL A 28 5.00 6.60 -9.67
N VAL A 29 4.29 7.70 -9.43
CA VAL A 29 4.71 8.73 -8.46
C VAL A 29 4.31 8.36 -7.03
N PHE A 30 3.06 7.92 -6.83
CA PHE A 30 2.52 7.74 -5.49
C PHE A 30 2.77 6.35 -4.91
N LEU A 31 2.95 5.31 -5.74
CA LEU A 31 3.14 3.95 -5.24
C LEU A 31 4.44 3.77 -4.44
N PRO A 32 5.62 4.26 -4.90
CA PRO A 32 6.82 4.20 -4.07
C PRO A 32 6.65 4.97 -2.77
N LYS A 33 5.99 6.13 -2.82
CA LYS A 33 5.75 6.95 -1.63
C LYS A 33 4.81 6.27 -0.64
N TYR A 34 3.76 5.61 -1.15
CA TYR A 34 2.87 4.79 -0.35
C TYR A 34 3.66 3.68 0.35
N LEU A 35 4.52 2.96 -0.37
CA LEU A 35 5.36 1.91 0.20
C LEU A 35 6.35 2.44 1.25
N GLU A 36 6.95 3.61 1.01
CA GLU A 36 7.78 4.31 2.01
C GLU A 36 6.99 4.60 3.29
N THR A 37 5.76 5.12 3.18
CA THR A 37 4.98 5.54 4.36
C THR A 37 4.32 4.38 5.10
N GLN A 38 3.85 3.36 4.37
CA GLN A 38 3.08 2.26 4.95
C GLN A 38 3.95 1.08 5.40
N PHE A 39 5.05 0.83 4.70
CA PHE A 39 5.97 -0.28 5.03
C PHE A 39 7.30 0.21 5.59
N SER A 40 7.49 1.53 5.74
CA SER A 40 8.72 2.16 6.24
C SER A 40 9.99 1.67 5.52
N LEU A 41 9.84 1.36 4.23
CA LEU A 41 10.95 0.96 3.37
C LEU A 41 11.85 2.16 3.08
N GLY A 42 13.15 1.91 2.97
CA GLY A 42 14.09 2.93 2.53
C GLY A 42 13.72 3.44 1.13
N LYS A 43 13.91 4.75 0.88
CA LYS A 43 13.55 5.42 -0.39
C LYS A 43 14.03 4.67 -1.64
N SER A 44 15.27 4.18 -1.58
CA SER A 44 15.88 3.39 -2.66
C SER A 44 15.22 2.01 -2.81
N GLN A 45 14.97 1.30 -1.71
CA GLN A 45 14.36 -0.03 -1.73
C GLN A 45 12.92 0.01 -2.27
N ALA A 46 12.08 0.94 -1.80
CA ALA A 46 10.70 1.09 -2.26
C ALA A 46 10.60 1.35 -3.77
N SER A 47 11.50 2.20 -4.27
CA SER A 47 11.59 2.52 -5.70
C SER A 47 12.06 1.32 -6.54
N VAL A 48 13.05 0.58 -6.06
CA VAL A 48 13.55 -0.62 -6.73
C VAL A 48 12.49 -1.71 -6.78
N PHE A 49 11.76 -1.98 -5.68
CA PHE A 49 10.67 -2.96 -5.66
C PHE A 49 9.55 -2.61 -6.65
N THR A 50 9.12 -1.34 -6.66
CA THR A 50 8.07 -0.89 -7.57
C THR A 50 8.52 -1.02 -9.03
N GLY A 51 9.74 -0.57 -9.34
CA GLY A 51 10.31 -0.67 -10.69
C GLY A 51 10.56 -2.12 -11.13
N SER A 52 11.04 -2.98 -10.23
CA SER A 52 11.35 -4.38 -10.54
C SER A 52 10.11 -5.20 -10.85
N ILE A 53 8.94 -4.83 -10.34
CA ILE A 53 7.67 -5.52 -10.64
C ILE A 53 7.01 -4.89 -11.87
N ALA A 54 6.95 -3.55 -11.94
CA ALA A 54 6.24 -2.84 -12.99
C ALA A 54 6.88 -3.01 -14.37
N ILE A 55 8.21 -2.90 -14.47
CA ILE A 55 8.93 -2.94 -15.76
C ILE A 55 8.77 -4.30 -16.46
N PRO A 56 9.11 -5.46 -15.84
CA PRO A 56 8.92 -6.73 -16.50
C PRO A 56 7.45 -7.05 -16.76
N GLY A 57 6.54 -6.64 -15.87
CA GLY A 57 5.10 -6.76 -16.10
C GLY A 57 4.63 -6.04 -17.37
N ALA A 58 5.07 -4.79 -17.55
CA ALA A 58 4.78 -4.01 -18.76
C ALA A 58 5.38 -4.66 -20.02
N CYS A 59 6.64 -5.10 -19.96
CA CYS A 59 7.30 -5.77 -21.09
C CYS A 59 6.55 -7.04 -21.52
N ILE A 60 6.18 -7.89 -20.57
CA ILE A 60 5.44 -9.14 -20.83
C ILE A 60 4.06 -8.80 -21.41
N GLY A 61 3.35 -7.82 -20.85
CA GLY A 61 2.03 -7.40 -21.32
C GLY A 61 2.05 -6.88 -22.76
N ILE A 62 2.99 -5.99 -23.09
CA ILE A 62 3.14 -5.42 -24.44
C ILE A 62 3.51 -6.52 -25.44
N PHE A 63 4.46 -7.40 -25.09
CA PHE A 63 4.89 -8.48 -25.98
C PHE A 63 3.77 -9.49 -26.22
N MET A 64 3.07 -9.91 -25.16
CA MET A 64 1.95 -10.85 -25.26
C MET A 64 0.78 -10.26 -26.03
N GLY A 65 0.42 -8.98 -25.78
CA GLY A 65 -0.62 -8.28 -26.54
C GLY A 65 -0.28 -8.17 -28.03
N GLY A 66 0.96 -7.80 -28.37
CA GLY A 66 1.43 -7.74 -29.75
C GLY A 66 1.45 -9.11 -30.43
N CYS A 67 1.91 -10.16 -29.74
CA CYS A 67 1.90 -11.54 -30.24
C CYS A 67 0.46 -12.02 -30.51
N LEU A 68 -0.46 -11.73 -29.61
CA LEU A 68 -1.86 -12.11 -29.74
C LEU A 68 -2.54 -11.41 -30.92
N LEU A 69 -2.31 -10.11 -31.11
CA LEU A 69 -2.81 -9.36 -32.26
C LEU A 69 -2.25 -9.91 -33.58
N LYS A 70 -0.97 -10.29 -33.60
CA LYS A 70 -0.30 -10.86 -34.78
C LYS A 70 -0.82 -12.27 -35.10
N ARG A 71 -1.07 -13.10 -34.09
CA ARG A 71 -1.56 -14.49 -34.25
C ARG A 71 -3.02 -14.54 -34.70
N LEU A 72 -3.86 -13.62 -34.23
CA LEU A 72 -5.30 -13.65 -34.48
C LEU A 72 -5.75 -12.82 -35.69
N GLU A 73 -4.82 -12.12 -36.35
CA GLU A 73 -5.08 -11.25 -37.52
C GLU A 73 -6.36 -10.42 -37.39
N LEU A 74 -6.55 -9.83 -36.20
CA LEU A 74 -7.82 -9.22 -35.83
C LEU A 74 -8.11 -7.98 -36.69
N ARG A 75 -9.31 -7.96 -37.26
CA ARG A 75 -9.86 -6.73 -37.87
C ARG A 75 -9.96 -5.63 -36.81
N PRO A 76 -9.95 -4.33 -37.19
CA PRO A 76 -9.99 -3.21 -36.24
C PRO A 76 -11.15 -3.29 -35.23
N LYS A 77 -12.31 -3.83 -35.65
CA LYS A 77 -13.45 -4.06 -34.76
C LYS A 77 -13.17 -5.14 -33.70
N GLY A 78 -12.48 -6.22 -34.06
CA GLY A 78 -12.09 -7.28 -33.14
C GLY A 78 -10.99 -6.84 -32.17
N ALA A 79 -10.06 -6.00 -32.61
CA ALA A 79 -9.03 -5.42 -31.74
C ALA A 79 -9.64 -4.55 -30.63
N VAL A 80 -10.65 -3.73 -30.96
CA VAL A 80 -11.37 -2.91 -29.96
C VAL A 80 -12.13 -3.79 -28.97
N GLN A 81 -12.79 -4.85 -29.44
CA GLN A 81 -13.50 -5.78 -28.57
C GLN A 81 -12.54 -6.50 -27.62
N PHE A 82 -11.36 -6.88 -28.09
CA PHE A 82 -10.31 -7.46 -27.24
C PHE A 82 -9.86 -6.49 -26.13
N VAL A 83 -9.61 -5.22 -26.47
CA VAL A 83 -9.25 -4.18 -25.48
C VAL A 83 -10.36 -3.99 -24.43
N LEU A 84 -11.63 -3.94 -24.86
CA LEU A 84 -12.76 -3.81 -23.94
C LEU A 84 -12.89 -5.02 -22.99
N ILE A 85 -12.72 -6.25 -23.51
CA ILE A 85 -12.72 -7.46 -22.70
C ILE A 85 -11.56 -7.43 -21.69
N SER A 86 -10.34 -7.10 -22.13
CA SER A 86 -9.18 -7.00 -21.25
C SER A 86 -9.38 -5.97 -20.15
N ASN A 87 -9.89 -4.78 -20.47
CA ASN A 87 -10.15 -3.73 -19.47
C ASN A 87 -11.22 -4.15 -18.46
N THR A 88 -12.27 -4.85 -18.92
CA THR A 88 -13.30 -5.42 -18.04
C THR A 88 -12.73 -6.47 -17.10
N ILE A 89 -11.83 -7.34 -17.58
CA ILE A 89 -11.13 -8.34 -16.77
C ILE A 89 -10.20 -7.67 -15.75
N CYS A 90 -9.48 -6.61 -16.13
CA CYS A 90 -8.66 -5.84 -15.19
C CYS A 90 -9.52 -5.22 -14.10
N LEU A 91 -10.63 -4.57 -14.45
CA LEU A 91 -11.54 -3.95 -13.49
C LEU A 91 -12.14 -4.98 -12.52
N SER A 92 -12.54 -6.16 -13.02
CA SER A 92 -13.06 -7.22 -12.16
C SER A 92 -11.98 -7.78 -11.23
N CYS A 93 -10.74 -7.95 -11.71
CA CYS A 93 -9.61 -8.35 -10.88
C CYS A 93 -9.35 -7.33 -9.75
N TYR A 94 -9.34 -6.03 -10.05
CA TYR A 94 -9.20 -4.98 -9.03
C TYR A 94 -10.34 -5.01 -8.02
N ALA A 95 -11.59 -5.22 -8.46
CA ALA A 95 -12.72 -5.37 -7.56
C ALA A 95 -12.56 -6.61 -6.67
N LEU A 96 -12.13 -7.74 -7.22
CA LEU A 96 -11.88 -8.96 -6.45
C LEU A 96 -10.74 -8.78 -5.43
N LEU A 97 -9.67 -8.06 -5.77
CA LEU A 97 -8.59 -7.73 -4.83
C LEU A 97 -9.10 -6.91 -3.64
N PHE A 98 -10.09 -6.04 -3.85
CA PHE A 98 -10.74 -5.32 -2.76
C PHE A 98 -11.53 -6.26 -1.85
N PHE A 99 -12.23 -7.26 -2.40
CA PHE A 99 -12.98 -8.25 -1.62
C PHE A 99 -12.11 -9.32 -0.95
N LEU A 100 -10.97 -9.67 -1.55
CA LEU A 100 -9.98 -10.61 -1.01
C LEU A 100 -8.91 -9.92 -0.15
N GLY A 101 -9.13 -8.65 0.22
CA GLY A 101 -8.18 -7.86 0.98
C GLY A 101 -7.67 -8.61 2.21
N CYS A 102 -6.35 -8.66 2.37
CA CYS A 102 -5.74 -9.10 3.63
C CYS A 102 -6.16 -8.18 4.77
N ASP A 103 -6.09 -8.69 6.01
CA ASP A 103 -6.27 -7.87 7.20
C ASP A 103 -5.39 -6.61 7.11
N ASN A 104 -6.03 -5.44 7.24
CA ASN A 104 -5.33 -4.17 7.33
C ASN A 104 -4.33 -4.23 8.50
N ILE A 105 -3.20 -3.52 8.37
CA ILE A 105 -2.19 -3.44 9.42
C ILE A 105 -2.87 -3.02 10.74
N LYS A 106 -2.69 -3.85 11.77
CA LYS A 106 -3.34 -3.70 13.08
C LYS A 106 -2.63 -2.58 13.85
N MET A 107 -3.00 -1.34 13.57
CA MET A 107 -2.51 -0.18 14.32
C MET A 107 -3.29 0.02 15.62
N ALA A 108 -2.59 0.02 16.74
CA ALA A 108 -3.15 0.31 18.06
C ALA A 108 -3.63 1.77 18.11
N GLY A 109 -4.86 1.99 18.60
CA GLY A 109 -5.50 3.31 18.71
C GLY A 109 -6.24 3.81 17.47
N THR A 110 -6.05 3.16 16.30
CA THR A 110 -6.75 3.50 15.04
C THR A 110 -7.63 2.35 14.55
N THR A 111 -7.09 1.13 14.44
CA THR A 111 -7.83 -0.06 13.96
C THR A 111 -8.26 -0.98 15.11
N ILE A 112 -7.51 -0.97 16.23
CA ILE A 112 -7.80 -1.76 17.43
C ILE A 112 -7.59 -0.87 18.67
N PRO A 113 -8.54 -0.82 19.62
CA PRO A 113 -8.37 -0.02 20.83
C PRO A 113 -7.29 -0.59 21.74
N TYR A 114 -6.51 0.27 22.39
CA TYR A 114 -5.47 -0.10 23.38
C TYR A 114 -6.03 -0.79 24.64
N THR A 115 -7.33 -0.65 24.90
CA THR A 115 -8.03 -1.22 26.06
C THR A 115 -9.37 -1.78 25.60
N ASN A 116 -9.75 -2.93 26.16
CA ASN A 116 -10.96 -3.69 25.84
C ASN A 116 -12.23 -3.01 26.42
N ASN A 117 -12.42 -1.71 26.16
CA ASN A 117 -13.61 -0.99 26.57
C ASN A 117 -14.63 -1.00 25.43
N SER A 118 -15.73 -1.70 25.65
CA SER A 118 -16.81 -2.04 24.73
C SER A 118 -17.70 -0.87 24.26
N ASN A 119 -17.25 0.38 24.36
CA ASN A 119 -18.06 1.56 24.05
C ASN A 119 -17.24 2.64 23.30
N LEU A 120 -16.66 2.31 22.15
CA LEU A 120 -16.01 3.30 21.30
C LEU A 120 -16.72 3.42 19.95
N GLU A 121 -17.28 4.60 19.72
CA GLU A 121 -17.79 5.06 18.43
C GLU A 121 -16.71 4.87 17.34
N PRO A 122 -17.05 4.38 16.13
CA PRO A 122 -16.11 3.88 15.12
C PRO A 122 -15.22 4.93 14.43
N PHE A 123 -15.00 6.11 15.03
CA PHE A 123 -14.23 7.19 14.40
C PHE A 123 -13.42 8.07 15.36
N LYS A 124 -13.29 7.69 16.64
CA LYS A 124 -12.47 8.47 17.60
C LYS A 124 -11.12 7.79 17.80
N VAL A 125 -10.12 8.25 17.04
CA VAL A 125 -8.72 7.86 17.20
C VAL A 125 -8.26 8.29 18.59
N ASN A 126 -7.91 7.33 19.46
CA ASN A 126 -7.39 7.59 20.80
C ASN A 126 -6.09 6.81 20.98
N LEU A 127 -4.98 7.51 20.84
CA LEU A 127 -3.63 6.97 20.96
C LEU A 127 -3.15 6.91 22.42
N THR A 128 -3.91 7.48 23.36
CA THR A 128 -3.55 7.50 24.78
C THR A 128 -4.19 6.33 25.53
N ALA A 129 -3.37 5.62 26.32
CA ALA A 129 -3.74 4.48 27.14
C ALA A 129 -2.99 4.52 28.48
N ALA A 130 -3.43 3.74 29.47
CA ALA A 130 -2.80 3.71 30.79
C ALA A 130 -1.29 3.37 30.75
N CYS A 131 -0.87 2.58 29.75
CA CYS A 131 0.52 2.16 29.55
C CYS A 131 1.43 3.24 28.94
N ASN A 132 0.90 4.26 28.24
CA ASN A 132 1.69 5.34 27.63
C ASN A 132 1.35 6.74 28.20
N PHE A 133 0.40 6.83 29.11
CA PHE A 133 -0.06 8.08 29.72
C PHE A 133 1.06 8.87 30.41
N ASN A 134 2.02 8.16 31.01
CA ASN A 134 3.16 8.77 31.70
C ASN A 134 4.27 9.29 30.75
N CYS A 135 4.19 9.00 29.45
CA CYS A 135 5.23 9.34 28.49
C CYS A 135 5.02 10.72 27.82
N LEU A 136 3.85 11.37 28.03
CA LEU A 136 3.53 12.70 27.45
C LEU A 136 3.76 12.76 25.93
N CYS A 137 3.27 11.76 25.21
CA CYS A 137 3.53 11.64 23.76
C CYS A 137 2.87 12.76 22.96
N THR A 138 3.58 13.26 21.95
CA THR A 138 3.07 14.19 20.96
C THR A 138 2.41 13.42 19.81
N GLU A 139 1.20 13.85 19.44
CA GLU A 139 0.45 13.30 18.30
C GLU A 139 1.04 13.74 16.93
N THR A 140 2.06 14.60 16.95
CA THR A 140 2.70 15.16 15.74
C THR A 140 3.89 14.34 15.24
N ASP A 141 4.53 13.55 16.11
CA ASP A 141 5.77 12.84 15.81
C ASP A 141 5.47 11.37 15.48
N MET A 142 5.26 11.11 14.19
CA MET A 142 4.94 9.78 13.67
C MET A 142 6.21 8.98 13.37
N GLU A 143 6.46 7.93 14.15
CA GLU A 143 7.56 6.98 13.95
C GLU A 143 7.08 5.54 14.24
N PRO A 144 6.41 4.89 13.28
CA PRO A 144 5.70 3.65 13.56
C PRO A 144 6.65 2.53 13.98
N VAL A 145 6.27 1.84 15.06
CA VAL A 145 7.04 0.71 15.60
C VAL A 145 6.18 -0.54 15.69
N CYS A 146 6.77 -1.70 15.41
CA CYS A 146 6.08 -2.98 15.49
C CYS A 146 6.40 -3.65 16.83
N GLY A 147 5.37 -3.92 17.63
CA GLY A 147 5.51 -4.73 18.83
C GLY A 147 5.49 -6.23 18.49
N ASN A 148 6.15 -7.04 19.32
CA ASN A 148 6.15 -8.50 19.17
C ASN A 148 4.75 -9.13 19.36
N ASN A 149 3.77 -8.34 19.82
CA ASN A 149 2.36 -8.72 19.88
C ASN A 149 1.62 -8.59 18.53
N GLY A 150 2.32 -8.27 17.44
CA GLY A 150 1.74 -8.11 16.11
C GLY A 150 0.93 -6.83 15.93
N LEU A 151 1.07 -5.86 16.85
CA LEU A 151 0.45 -4.54 16.76
C LEU A 151 1.48 -3.49 16.36
N THR A 152 1.05 -2.54 15.52
CA THR A 152 1.85 -1.35 15.16
C THR A 152 1.42 -0.17 16.02
N TYR A 153 2.38 0.54 16.60
CA TYR A 153 2.15 1.74 17.42
C TYR A 153 2.59 2.99 16.64
N PHE A 154 1.95 4.13 16.90
CA PHE A 154 2.22 5.38 16.19
C PHE A 154 3.64 5.93 16.40
N SER A 155 4.19 5.74 17.59
CA SER A 155 5.56 6.09 17.93
C SER A 155 6.09 5.17 19.05
N PRO A 156 7.42 5.09 19.29
CA PRO A 156 7.96 4.34 20.43
C PRO A 156 7.44 4.86 21.78
N CYS A 157 7.13 6.15 21.87
CA CYS A 157 6.45 6.74 23.03
C CYS A 157 5.05 6.15 23.23
N HIS A 158 4.28 6.02 22.15
CA HIS A 158 2.93 5.43 22.21
C HIS A 158 2.94 3.91 22.50
N ALA A 159 4.07 3.24 22.33
CA ALA A 159 4.32 1.87 22.79
C ALA A 159 4.75 1.79 24.28
N GLY A 160 5.00 2.94 24.93
CA GLY A 160 5.43 3.03 26.33
C GLY A 160 6.88 2.59 26.56
N CYS A 161 7.76 2.72 25.56
CA CYS A 161 9.16 2.30 25.64
C CYS A 161 10.01 3.26 26.48
N ALA A 162 10.69 2.73 27.51
CA ALA A 162 11.56 3.50 28.40
C ALA A 162 13.07 3.35 28.10
N ALA A 163 13.46 2.38 27.27
CA ALA A 163 14.86 2.11 26.96
C ALA A 163 15.10 1.99 25.45
N PHE A 164 16.28 2.45 25.01
CA PHE A 164 16.71 2.47 23.61
C PHE A 164 18.03 1.71 23.51
N SER A 165 18.03 0.56 22.82
CA SER A 165 19.23 -0.27 22.71
C SER A 165 20.04 0.06 21.46
N SER A 166 19.38 0.51 20.38
CA SER A 166 20.00 1.00 19.15
C SER A 166 19.06 1.96 18.42
N ARG A 167 19.50 2.54 17.29
CA ARG A 167 18.71 3.49 16.47
C ARG A 167 17.41 2.90 15.90
N SER A 168 17.17 1.61 16.10
CA SER A 168 16.00 0.89 15.56
C SER A 168 15.44 -0.21 16.49
N ASN A 169 16.00 -0.39 17.68
CA ASN A 169 15.51 -1.36 18.68
C ASN A 169 15.19 -0.64 20.01
N PHE A 170 13.91 -0.61 20.34
CA PHE A 170 13.35 -0.07 21.57
C PHE A 170 13.05 -1.21 22.54
N THR A 171 13.31 -1.04 23.83
CA THR A 171 13.07 -2.06 24.85
C THR A 171 12.31 -1.47 26.02
N ASN A 172 11.76 -2.34 26.87
CA ASN A 172 11.00 -1.94 28.06
C ASN A 172 9.75 -1.13 27.70
N CYS A 173 8.90 -1.69 26.84
CA CYS A 173 7.70 -1.05 26.30
C CYS A 173 6.45 -1.51 27.06
N ALA A 174 5.86 -0.62 27.85
CA ALA A 174 4.75 -0.96 28.75
C ALA A 174 3.44 -1.35 28.05
N CYS A 175 3.22 -0.93 26.80
CA CYS A 175 2.02 -1.28 26.05
C CYS A 175 2.11 -2.62 25.29
N VAL A 176 3.29 -3.24 25.25
CA VAL A 176 3.52 -4.56 24.64
C VAL A 176 3.50 -5.60 25.77
N HIS A 177 2.51 -6.49 25.77
CA HIS A 177 2.19 -7.36 26.92
C HIS A 177 3.40 -8.15 27.47
N GLU A 178 3.47 -8.22 28.81
CA GLU A 178 4.60 -8.47 29.73
C GLU A 178 5.48 -9.73 29.59
N ASN A 179 5.26 -10.68 28.68
CA ASN A 179 5.99 -11.96 28.78
C ASN A 179 7.30 -12.08 27.99
N SER A 180 7.80 -10.98 27.43
CA SER A 180 9.13 -10.99 26.82
C SER A 180 9.85 -9.67 27.00
N ARG A 181 11.10 -9.72 27.48
CA ARG A 181 12.06 -8.60 27.49
C ARG A 181 12.52 -8.29 26.06
N GLU A 182 11.61 -8.05 25.14
CA GLU A 182 11.90 -8.12 23.71
C GLU A 182 11.72 -6.80 22.98
N ALA A 183 12.59 -6.66 21.98
CA ALA A 183 12.79 -5.45 21.21
C ALA A 183 11.56 -5.12 20.37
N VAL A 184 11.11 -3.88 20.48
CA VAL A 184 10.23 -3.22 19.54
C VAL A 184 11.11 -2.66 18.42
N GLY A 185 10.87 -3.11 17.20
CA GLY A 185 11.62 -2.69 16.03
C GLY A 185 10.98 -1.48 15.36
N ALA A 186 11.81 -0.55 14.87
CA ALA A 186 11.35 0.40 13.86
C ALA A 186 10.79 -0.37 12.66
N MET A 187 9.66 0.06 12.12
CA MET A 187 9.08 -0.54 10.94
C MET A 187 10.12 -0.49 9.80
N GLY A 188 10.46 -1.63 9.20
CA GLY A 188 11.52 -1.74 8.18
C GLY A 188 12.85 -2.38 8.63
N VAL A 189 13.03 -2.69 9.92
CA VAL A 189 14.07 -3.62 10.35
C VAL A 189 13.47 -5.02 10.35
N GLY A 190 13.87 -5.85 9.38
CA GLY A 190 13.57 -7.27 9.44
C GLY A 190 14.07 -7.81 10.79
N LEU A 191 13.17 -8.35 11.60
CA LEU A 191 13.52 -9.20 12.73
C LEU A 191 14.21 -10.43 12.13
N GLY A 192 15.53 -10.35 12.00
CA GLY A 192 16.41 -11.48 11.73
C GLY A 192 16.77 -12.17 13.03
#